data_AF-A0A7W1K8J0-F1
#
_entry.id   AF-A0A7W1K8J0-F1
#
_cell.length_a   1.000
_cell.length_b   1.000
_cell.length_c   1.000
_cell.angle_alpha   90.00
_cell.angle_beta   90.00
_cell.angle_gamma   90.00
#
_symmetry.space_group_name_H-M   'P 1'
#
loop_
_entity.id
_entity.type
_entity.pdbx_description
1 polymer ?
#
loop_
_entity_poly.entity_id
_entity_poly.type
_entity_poly.pdbx_seq_one_letter_code
_entity_poly.pdbx_strand_id
1 'polypeptide(L)'
;WNNNERVALALYERFFEHVAGVLGASPETIAVAGVVWPSIRWPDEDSEAQVLGGAAGLDDDLGLVDGGAGATVDGATIFDELRAIYVEPAQLDALDEAQQLLEQRPEDDAELQRFQGLLEVLAAGPDVPEENDAGEAAMFETSARNLFDQAAELEPADFAGGAVGFGGFDRLWAGARQALRQTTYWKMKKRAGVVGSTGLSSLVERLARAAPDLRIHLVGHSFGARLVSYAVWGLSDDVVSGASPVKSVTLLQGAFSHFAFAPSLPHAPRRHGALVGVQKRIDGPLVVTHSVRDLAVGNLYPAASILGRDDAAGLDPLLYRWGAIGHDGAQHSGEVAMAVLSPGVSYGFEAGRIYNLDANELIIAGGPPSGAHSDIFHPELAWSVLDAAGLGT
;
A
#
# COMPACT_ATOMS: atom_id res chain seq x y z
N TRP A 1 -3.59 -4.29 0.53
CA TRP A 1 -2.65 -5.30 1.04
C TRP A 1 -3.21 -5.78 2.36
N ASN A 2 -2.88 -6.96 2.86
CA ASN A 2 -3.56 -7.55 4.04
C ASN A 2 -4.95 -8.14 3.80
N ASN A 3 -5.26 -8.61 2.58
CA ASN A 3 -6.58 -9.13 2.25
C ASN A 3 -6.50 -10.52 1.62
N ASN A 4 -7.46 -11.38 1.97
CA ASN A 4 -7.77 -12.56 1.16
C ASN A 4 -8.74 -12.19 0.02
N GLU A 5 -9.02 -13.13 -0.88
CA GLU A 5 -9.89 -12.92 -2.04
C GLU A 5 -11.28 -12.40 -1.66
N ARG A 6 -11.90 -12.96 -0.61
CA ARG A 6 -13.23 -12.54 -0.13
C ARG A 6 -13.22 -11.08 0.31
N VAL A 7 -12.24 -10.66 1.10
CA VAL A 7 -12.11 -9.27 1.57
C VAL A 7 -11.84 -8.33 0.40
N ALA A 8 -10.99 -8.75 -0.56
CA ALA A 8 -10.74 -7.94 -1.76
C ALA A 8 -12.02 -7.70 -2.57
N LEU A 9 -12.85 -8.74 -2.78
CA LEU A 9 -14.13 -8.62 -3.48
C LEU A 9 -15.10 -7.70 -2.76
N ALA A 10 -15.23 -7.82 -1.43
CA ALA A 10 -16.11 -6.95 -0.64
C ALA A 10 -15.70 -5.46 -0.73
N LEU A 11 -14.40 -5.16 -0.75
CA LEU A 11 -13.91 -3.80 -0.94
C LEU A 11 -14.21 -3.27 -2.36
N TYR A 12 -14.09 -4.12 -3.39
CA TYR A 12 -14.48 -3.75 -4.74
C TYR A 12 -15.98 -3.46 -4.83
N GLU A 13 -16.82 -4.36 -4.32
CA GLU A 13 -18.27 -4.20 -4.31
C GLU A 13 -18.66 -2.88 -3.65
N ARG A 14 -18.16 -2.62 -2.44
CA ARG A 14 -18.46 -1.37 -1.71
C ARG A 14 -18.01 -0.11 -2.47
N PHE A 15 -16.82 -0.11 -3.05
CA PHE A 15 -16.37 1.06 -3.83
C PHE A 15 -17.24 1.27 -5.06
N PHE A 16 -17.56 0.20 -5.79
CA PHE A 16 -18.37 0.29 -7.01
C PHE A 16 -19.86 0.52 -6.74
N GLU A 17 -20.37 0.28 -5.54
CA GLU A 17 -21.68 0.77 -5.11
C GLU A 17 -21.75 2.31 -5.10
N HIS A 18 -20.70 2.99 -4.63
CA HIS A 18 -20.61 4.46 -4.73
C HIS A 18 -20.52 4.92 -6.18
N VAL A 19 -19.75 4.21 -7.02
CA VAL A 19 -19.67 4.50 -8.47
C VAL A 19 -21.04 4.36 -9.12
N ALA A 20 -21.75 3.26 -8.86
CA ALA A 20 -23.09 3.04 -9.39
C ALA A 20 -24.08 4.11 -8.88
N GLY A 21 -24.02 4.47 -7.60
CA GLY A 21 -24.87 5.50 -7.01
C GLY A 21 -24.68 6.88 -7.64
N VAL A 22 -23.45 7.25 -7.98
CA VAL A 22 -23.15 8.54 -8.62
C VAL A 22 -23.40 8.52 -10.14
N LEU A 23 -23.09 7.41 -10.81
CA LEU A 23 -23.31 7.25 -12.25
C LEU A 23 -24.82 7.21 -12.59
N GLY A 24 -25.65 6.72 -11.67
CA GLY A 24 -27.08 6.54 -11.89
C GLY A 24 -27.37 5.38 -12.83
N ALA A 25 -27.90 5.66 -14.03
CA ALA A 25 -28.19 4.61 -15.01
C ALA A 25 -26.87 4.13 -15.67
N SER A 26 -26.40 2.94 -15.28
CA SER A 26 -25.20 2.35 -15.87
C SER A 26 -25.40 2.12 -17.37
N PRO A 27 -24.59 2.74 -18.25
CA PRO A 27 -24.62 2.40 -19.67
C PRO A 27 -24.19 0.94 -19.85
N GLU A 28 -24.83 0.23 -20.79
CA GLU A 28 -24.55 -1.18 -21.12
C GLU A 28 -23.11 -1.42 -21.63
N THR A 29 -22.32 -0.35 -21.77
CA THR A 29 -20.97 -0.33 -22.32
C THR A 29 -19.85 -0.34 -21.27
N ILE A 30 -20.18 -0.32 -19.97
CA ILE A 30 -19.18 -0.33 -18.89
C ILE A 30 -19.14 -1.71 -18.23
N ALA A 31 -17.92 -2.21 -18.02
CA ALA A 31 -17.67 -3.41 -17.23
C ALA A 31 -16.58 -3.12 -16.19
N VAL A 32 -16.66 -3.83 -15.07
CA VAL A 32 -15.69 -3.76 -13.96
C VAL A 32 -15.04 -5.11 -13.79
N ALA A 33 -13.73 -5.12 -13.58
CA ALA A 33 -12.96 -6.31 -13.26
C ALA A 33 -12.05 -6.05 -12.05
N GLY A 34 -12.19 -6.86 -11.01
CA GLY A 34 -11.28 -6.86 -9.87
C GLY A 34 -9.97 -7.57 -10.20
N VAL A 35 -8.85 -7.03 -9.75
CA VAL A 35 -7.53 -7.68 -9.89
C VAL A 35 -7.16 -8.27 -8.54
N VAL A 36 -7.25 -9.59 -8.41
CA VAL A 36 -6.83 -10.30 -7.20
C VAL A 36 -5.41 -10.83 -7.40
N TRP A 37 -4.52 -10.57 -6.44
CA TRP A 37 -3.17 -11.12 -6.43
C TRP A 37 -2.82 -11.65 -5.03
N PRO A 38 -1.90 -12.62 -4.91
CA PRO A 38 -1.54 -13.18 -3.62
C PRO A 38 -1.04 -12.11 -2.65
N SER A 39 -1.72 -11.97 -1.51
CA SER A 39 -1.36 -11.06 -0.42
C SER A 39 -1.45 -11.79 0.93
N ILE A 40 -0.59 -11.43 1.88
CA ILE A 40 -0.57 -12.01 3.25
C ILE A 40 -1.63 -11.30 4.06
N ARG A 41 -2.46 -12.00 4.85
CA ARG A 41 -3.26 -11.38 5.92
C ARG A 41 -2.68 -11.77 7.27
N TRP A 42 -2.26 -10.82 8.10
CA TRP A 42 -1.88 -11.13 9.48
C TRP A 42 -3.14 -11.31 10.35
N PRO A 43 -3.35 -12.46 11.02
CA PRO A 43 -4.60 -12.76 11.75
C PRO A 43 -4.92 -11.82 12.91
N ASP A 44 -3.90 -11.15 13.44
CA ASP A 44 -3.97 -10.18 14.53
C ASP A 44 -4.18 -8.74 14.07
N GLU A 45 -4.14 -8.48 12.76
CA GLU A 45 -4.51 -7.18 12.20
C GLU A 45 -6.02 -7.16 11.96
N ASP A 46 -6.71 -6.38 12.78
CA ASP A 46 -8.04 -5.84 12.59
C ASP A 46 -9.18 -6.84 12.26
N SER A 47 -10.28 -6.68 12.99
CA SER A 47 -11.55 -7.34 12.65
C SER A 47 -11.94 -7.00 11.21
N GLU A 48 -12.69 -7.87 10.53
CA GLU A 48 -13.17 -7.57 9.17
C GLU A 48 -13.92 -6.24 9.09
N ALA A 49 -14.53 -5.79 10.20
CA ALA A 49 -15.18 -4.50 10.33
C ALA A 49 -14.23 -3.28 10.26
N GLN A 50 -12.97 -3.43 10.70
CA GLN A 50 -11.94 -2.37 10.60
C GLN A 50 -11.32 -2.28 9.21
N VAL A 51 -11.07 -3.43 8.56
CA VAL A 51 -10.60 -3.47 7.16
C VAL A 51 -11.68 -2.98 6.19
N LEU A 52 -12.94 -3.30 6.48
CA LEU A 52 -14.12 -2.75 5.80
C LEU A 52 -14.49 -1.37 6.34
N GLY A 53 -13.57 -0.58 6.89
CA GLY A 53 -13.77 0.84 7.21
C GLY A 53 -15.05 1.15 7.98
N GLY A 54 -15.04 0.89 9.29
CA GLY A 54 -15.84 1.59 10.30
C GLY A 54 -17.34 1.69 10.00
N ALA A 55 -18.03 0.57 9.86
CA ALA A 55 -19.48 0.55 9.74
C ALA A 55 -20.13 0.19 11.09
N ALA A 56 -20.42 1.19 11.91
CA ALA A 56 -21.30 1.06 13.08
C ALA A 56 -22.78 0.76 12.70
N GLY A 57 -23.04 0.20 11.52
CA GLY A 57 -24.37 -0.07 10.97
C GLY A 57 -24.48 -1.32 10.12
N LEU A 58 -23.44 -2.16 10.04
CA LEU A 58 -23.47 -3.44 9.30
C LEU A 58 -23.55 -4.69 10.22
N ASP A 59 -23.56 -4.51 11.55
CA ASP A 59 -23.63 -5.64 12.49
C ASP A 59 -24.91 -6.48 12.32
N ASP A 60 -26.01 -5.89 11.88
CA ASP A 60 -27.33 -6.55 11.91
C ASP A 60 -27.66 -7.39 10.66
N ASP A 61 -27.08 -7.10 9.49
CA ASP A 61 -27.55 -7.69 8.21
C ASP A 61 -26.67 -8.84 7.68
N LEU A 62 -25.43 -8.99 8.18
CA LEU A 62 -24.47 -10.02 7.70
C LEU A 62 -24.21 -11.16 8.71
N GLY A 63 -24.86 -11.14 9.88
CA GLY A 63 -24.70 -12.20 10.89
C GLY A 63 -23.26 -12.38 11.38
N LEU A 64 -22.54 -11.27 11.54
CA LEU A 64 -21.14 -11.27 12.00
C LEU A 64 -21.11 -11.51 13.51
N VAL A 65 -20.55 -12.66 13.90
CA VAL A 65 -20.29 -12.99 15.31
C VAL A 65 -19.23 -12.05 15.86
N ASP A 66 -19.56 -11.41 16.97
CA ASP A 66 -18.64 -10.68 17.86
C ASP A 66 -17.40 -11.53 18.13
N GLY A 67 -16.31 -11.20 17.45
CA GLY A 67 -14.98 -11.75 17.71
C GLY A 67 -14.43 -11.09 18.96
N GLY A 68 -15.06 -11.37 20.09
CA GLY A 68 -14.69 -10.85 21.39
C GLY A 68 -13.21 -11.04 21.70
N ALA A 69 -12.69 -10.06 22.43
CA ALA A 69 -11.39 -10.04 23.08
C ALA A 69 -10.80 -11.44 23.40
N GLY A 70 -9.59 -11.70 22.90
CA GLY A 70 -8.71 -12.73 23.47
C GLY A 70 -8.69 -14.10 22.79
N ALA A 71 -8.69 -14.18 21.45
CA ALA A 71 -8.21 -15.38 20.77
C ALA A 71 -6.71 -15.21 20.46
N THR A 72 -5.86 -15.81 21.29
CA THR A 72 -4.45 -16.05 20.95
C THR A 72 -4.42 -16.96 19.72
N VAL A 73 -4.26 -16.37 18.53
CA VAL A 73 -4.10 -17.12 17.29
C VAL A 73 -2.68 -17.68 17.26
N ASP A 74 -2.59 -18.99 17.22
CA ASP A 74 -1.35 -19.77 17.30
C ASP A 74 -0.37 -19.38 16.18
N GLY A 75 0.90 -19.15 16.52
CA GLY A 75 1.95 -18.71 15.59
C GLY A 75 2.12 -19.65 14.39
N ALA A 76 1.72 -20.91 14.52
CA ALA A 76 1.69 -21.88 13.43
C ALA A 76 0.85 -21.42 12.21
N THR A 77 -0.24 -20.68 12.43
CA THR A 77 -1.16 -20.28 11.33
C THR A 77 -0.60 -19.20 10.41
N ILE A 78 0.07 -18.18 10.96
CA ILE A 78 0.67 -17.11 10.14
C ILE A 78 1.85 -17.64 9.34
N PHE A 79 2.70 -18.50 9.92
CA PHE A 79 3.83 -19.07 9.18
C PHE A 79 3.38 -19.96 8.02
N ASP A 80 2.23 -20.63 8.13
CA ASP A 80 1.63 -21.35 6.99
C ASP A 80 1.17 -20.40 5.88
N GLU A 81 0.56 -19.25 6.22
CA GLU A 81 0.24 -18.21 5.24
C GLU A 81 1.49 -17.58 4.61
N LEU A 82 2.54 -17.36 5.40
CA LEU A 82 3.83 -16.88 4.90
C LEU A 82 4.42 -17.91 3.93
N ARG A 83 4.40 -19.21 4.23
CA ARG A 83 4.90 -20.28 3.32
C ARG A 83 4.12 -20.38 2.01
N ALA A 84 2.83 -20.03 2.00
CA ALA A 84 2.07 -19.94 0.75
C ALA A 84 2.58 -18.82 -0.18
N ILE A 85 3.33 -17.87 0.38
CA ILE A 85 3.78 -16.66 -0.29
C ILE A 85 5.28 -16.72 -0.56
N TYR A 86 6.10 -17.09 0.40
CA TYR A 86 7.53 -17.29 0.21
C TYR A 86 7.77 -18.66 -0.41
N VAL A 87 8.08 -18.69 -1.71
CA VAL A 87 8.21 -19.94 -2.49
C VAL A 87 9.65 -20.35 -2.75
N GLU A 88 10.61 -19.45 -2.52
CA GLU A 88 12.03 -19.74 -2.73
C GLU A 88 12.57 -20.60 -1.57
N PRO A 89 13.38 -21.65 -1.84
CA PRO A 89 13.88 -22.55 -0.80
C PRO A 89 14.57 -21.83 0.36
N ALA A 90 15.44 -20.87 0.07
CA ALA A 90 16.13 -20.09 1.11
C ALA A 90 15.16 -19.25 1.97
N GLN A 91 14.04 -18.81 1.41
CA GLN A 91 13.01 -18.06 2.15
C GLN A 91 12.16 -19.00 3.01
N LEU A 92 11.88 -20.21 2.53
CA LEU A 92 11.22 -21.25 3.31
C LEU A 92 12.07 -21.69 4.50
N ASP A 93 13.36 -21.96 4.28
CA ASP A 93 14.31 -22.28 5.36
C ASP A 93 14.40 -21.14 6.39
N ALA A 94 14.43 -19.88 5.92
CA ALA A 94 14.44 -18.72 6.79
C ALA A 94 13.15 -18.56 7.60
N LEU A 95 11.98 -18.88 7.03
CA LEU A 95 10.71 -18.89 7.75
C LEU A 95 10.67 -19.98 8.83
N ASP A 96 11.15 -21.19 8.52
CA ASP A 96 11.18 -22.29 9.48
C ASP A 96 12.07 -21.95 10.69
N GLU A 97 13.22 -21.35 10.44
CA GLU A 97 14.13 -20.90 11.50
C GLU A 97 13.57 -19.70 12.27
N ALA A 98 12.97 -18.72 11.59
CA ALA A 98 12.34 -17.58 12.23
C ALA A 98 11.18 -18.01 13.14
N GLN A 99 10.38 -19.00 12.72
CA GLN A 99 9.31 -19.56 13.55
C GLN A 99 9.88 -20.17 14.83
N GLN A 100 10.92 -21.00 14.72
CA GLN A 100 11.56 -21.63 15.87
C GLN A 100 12.12 -20.60 16.86
N LEU A 101 12.78 -19.55 16.35
CA LEU A 101 13.34 -18.48 17.19
C LEU A 101 12.24 -17.68 17.90
N LEU A 102 11.13 -17.38 17.23
CA LEU A 102 9.99 -16.69 17.83
C LEU A 102 9.24 -17.55 18.87
N GLU A 103 9.25 -18.87 18.73
CA GLU A 103 8.69 -19.79 19.73
C GLU A 103 9.61 -19.93 20.96
N GLN A 104 10.92 -20.09 20.74
CA GLN A 104 11.90 -20.34 21.79
C GLN A 104 12.28 -19.07 22.57
N ARG A 105 12.29 -17.90 21.91
CA ARG A 105 12.65 -16.60 22.47
C ARG A 105 13.93 -16.64 23.32
N PRO A 106 15.06 -17.10 22.79
CA PRO A 106 16.29 -17.22 23.56
C PRO A 106 16.77 -15.85 24.08
N GLU A 107 17.33 -15.84 25.29
CA GLU A 107 17.94 -14.66 25.91
C GLU A 107 19.39 -14.48 25.45
N ASP A 108 19.63 -14.45 24.14
CA ASP A 108 20.95 -14.33 23.50
C ASP A 108 20.93 -13.30 22.37
N ASP A 109 21.83 -12.31 22.44
CA ASP A 109 21.99 -11.29 21.40
C ASP A 109 22.46 -11.88 20.06
N ALA A 110 23.20 -12.99 20.09
CA ALA A 110 23.61 -13.69 18.87
C ALA A 110 22.40 -14.26 18.10
N GLU A 111 21.38 -14.74 18.81
CA GLU A 111 20.15 -15.26 18.20
C GLU A 111 19.25 -14.13 17.68
N LEU A 112 19.26 -12.95 18.32
CA LEU A 112 18.64 -11.74 17.75
C LEU A 112 19.33 -11.32 16.45
N GLN A 113 20.66 -11.33 16.42
CA GLN A 113 21.43 -11.02 15.22
C GLN A 113 21.15 -12.03 14.10
N ARG A 114 21.01 -13.31 14.46
CA ARG A 114 20.62 -14.37 13.53
C ARG A 114 19.24 -14.09 12.96
N PHE A 115 18.26 -13.76 13.80
CA PHE A 115 16.91 -13.40 13.36
C PHE A 115 16.90 -12.21 12.39
N GLN A 116 17.71 -11.16 12.65
CA GLN A 116 17.86 -10.03 11.72
C GLN A 116 18.36 -10.50 10.34
N GLY A 117 19.33 -11.41 10.29
CA GLY A 117 19.80 -12.00 9.04
C GLY A 117 18.73 -12.80 8.28
N LEU A 118 17.81 -13.46 8.99
CA LEU A 118 16.66 -14.12 8.37
C LEU A 118 15.70 -13.10 7.74
N LEU A 119 15.47 -11.96 8.41
CA LEU A 119 14.65 -10.88 7.87
C LEU A 119 15.25 -10.31 6.57
N GLU A 120 16.58 -10.21 6.44
CA GLU A 120 17.23 -9.80 5.19
C GLU A 120 16.91 -10.77 4.04
N VAL A 121 16.97 -12.08 4.29
CA VAL A 121 16.62 -13.13 3.31
C VAL A 121 15.13 -13.02 2.92
N LEU A 122 14.25 -12.73 3.86
CA LEU A 122 12.81 -12.56 3.62
C LEU A 122 12.48 -11.22 2.92
N ALA A 123 13.28 -10.18 3.12
CA ALA A 123 13.14 -8.89 2.45
C ALA A 123 13.64 -8.93 0.98
N ALA A 124 14.49 -9.90 0.66
CA ALA A 124 15.00 -10.12 -0.69
C ALA A 124 13.88 -10.49 -1.69
N GLY A 125 13.98 -9.94 -2.91
CA GLY A 125 13.01 -10.19 -3.97
C GLY A 125 13.43 -9.56 -5.29
N PRO A 126 12.73 -9.87 -6.39
CA PRO A 126 13.02 -9.30 -7.69
C PRO A 126 12.82 -7.78 -7.67
N ASP A 127 13.81 -7.07 -8.20
CA ASP A 127 13.77 -5.62 -8.31
C ASP A 127 12.88 -5.21 -9.49
N VAL A 128 11.81 -4.49 -9.17
CA VAL A 128 11.31 -3.46 -10.10
C VAL A 128 12.23 -2.25 -9.99
N PRO A 129 12.36 -1.37 -11.01
CA PRO A 129 13.26 -0.22 -10.94
C PRO A 129 13.16 0.45 -9.58
N GLU A 130 14.31 0.56 -8.90
CA GLU A 130 14.40 1.05 -7.54
C GLU A 130 13.60 2.36 -7.44
N GLU A 131 12.51 2.32 -6.65
CA GLU A 131 12.22 3.53 -5.90
C GLU A 131 13.47 3.79 -5.08
N ASN A 132 13.90 5.05 -5.00
CA ASN A 132 15.10 5.42 -4.27
C ASN A 132 14.87 5.32 -2.75
N ASP A 133 14.16 4.26 -2.33
CA ASP A 133 13.56 3.88 -1.07
C ASP A 133 14.61 3.15 -0.23
N ALA A 134 15.68 3.86 0.13
CA ALA A 134 16.75 3.34 0.97
C ALA A 134 16.30 3.06 2.43
N GLY A 135 15.01 3.28 2.76
CA GLY A 135 14.45 2.95 4.07
C GLY A 135 14.46 1.44 4.39
N GLU A 136 14.26 0.58 3.38
CA GLU A 136 14.31 -0.89 3.57
C GLU A 136 15.73 -1.35 3.94
N ALA A 137 16.74 -0.81 3.26
CA ALA A 137 18.15 -1.13 3.52
C ALA A 137 18.64 -0.54 4.86
N ALA A 138 18.20 0.68 5.20
CA ALA A 138 18.58 1.37 6.43
C ALA A 138 18.15 0.60 7.70
N MET A 139 17.08 -0.20 7.65
CA MET A 139 16.65 -1.04 8.78
C MET A 139 17.72 -2.08 9.17
N PHE A 140 18.51 -2.56 8.21
CA PHE A 140 19.53 -3.58 8.43
C PHE A 140 20.91 -2.99 8.74
N GLU A 141 21.05 -1.65 8.73
CA GLU A 141 22.30 -0.97 9.07
C GLU A 141 22.48 -0.74 10.59
N THR A 142 21.43 -0.94 11.40
CA THR A 142 21.47 -0.87 12.87
C THR A 142 21.61 -2.24 13.52
N SER A 143 21.97 -2.27 14.81
CA SER A 143 22.06 -3.54 15.55
C SER A 143 20.70 -4.20 15.72
N ALA A 144 20.65 -5.54 15.74
CA ALA A 144 19.41 -6.30 15.93
C ALA A 144 18.63 -5.87 17.19
N ARG A 145 19.33 -5.61 18.30
CA ARG A 145 18.71 -5.14 19.55
C ARG A 145 18.01 -3.79 19.37
N ASN A 146 18.66 -2.83 18.72
CA ASN A 146 18.06 -1.52 18.48
C ASN A 146 16.88 -1.61 17.52
N LEU A 147 17.03 -2.39 16.44
CA LEU A 147 15.96 -2.65 15.48
C LEU A 147 14.71 -3.19 16.19
N PHE A 148 14.87 -4.23 17.00
CA PHE A 148 13.73 -4.89 17.60
C PHE A 148 13.15 -4.08 18.76
N ASP A 149 13.95 -3.42 19.59
CA ASP A 149 13.42 -2.57 20.65
C ASP A 149 12.53 -1.44 20.11
N GLN A 150 12.91 -0.89 18.94
CA GLN A 150 12.12 0.12 18.23
C GLN A 150 10.88 -0.47 17.58
N ALA A 151 11.00 -1.62 16.92
CA ALA A 151 9.85 -2.29 16.31
C ALA A 151 8.80 -2.68 17.37
N ALA A 152 9.21 -2.94 18.62
CA ALA A 152 8.31 -3.21 19.72
C ALA A 152 7.46 -1.98 20.14
N GLU A 153 7.88 -0.76 19.82
CA GLU A 153 7.08 0.46 20.07
C GLU A 153 5.90 0.60 19.10
N LEU A 154 5.95 -0.11 17.97
CA LEU A 154 4.91 -0.14 16.96
C LEU A 154 3.87 -1.25 17.20
N GLU A 155 4.05 -2.10 18.22
CA GLU A 155 3.05 -3.07 18.66
C GLU A 155 1.79 -2.35 19.20
N PRO A 156 0.57 -2.70 18.75
CA PRO A 156 -0.64 -2.24 19.40
C PRO A 156 -0.65 -2.61 20.89
N ALA A 157 -1.02 -1.66 21.74
CA ALA A 157 -1.01 -1.82 23.19
C ALA A 157 -1.87 -3.00 23.70
N ASP A 158 -2.84 -3.47 22.90
CA ASP A 158 -3.73 -4.58 23.25
C ASP A 158 -3.10 -5.98 23.06
N PHE A 159 -1.97 -6.08 22.35
CA PHE A 159 -1.19 -7.34 22.24
C PHE A 159 -0.34 -7.60 23.48
N ALA A 160 -0.02 -6.54 24.22
CA ALA A 160 0.52 -6.64 25.57
C ALA A 160 -0.65 -6.90 26.53
N GLY A 161 -1.10 -8.15 26.63
CA GLY A 161 -2.03 -8.58 27.67
C GLY A 161 -1.55 -8.07 29.04
N GLY A 162 -2.15 -6.97 29.51
CA GLY A 162 -1.76 -6.27 30.73
C GLY A 162 -0.43 -5.54 30.63
N ALA A 163 -0.48 -4.21 30.74
CA ALA A 163 0.67 -3.34 31.00
C ALA A 163 1.28 -3.57 32.41
N VAL A 164 1.77 -4.79 32.66
CA VAL A 164 2.51 -5.17 33.88
C VAL A 164 3.61 -6.17 33.48
N GLY A 165 4.80 -5.67 33.11
CA GLY A 165 6.05 -6.39 33.41
C GLY A 165 6.88 -7.01 32.27
N PHE A 166 6.70 -6.69 30.99
CA PHE A 166 7.65 -7.16 29.96
C PHE A 166 8.88 -6.24 29.86
N GLY A 167 10.04 -6.74 30.31
CA GLY A 167 11.34 -6.08 30.16
C GLY A 167 12.38 -7.07 29.64
N GLY A 168 13.43 -6.57 28.98
CA GLY A 168 14.51 -7.41 28.46
C GLY A 168 14.15 -8.10 27.13
N PHE A 169 14.48 -9.39 27.00
CA PHE A 169 14.41 -10.12 25.72
C PHE A 169 12.99 -10.36 25.22
N ASP A 170 11.97 -10.47 26.09
CA ASP A 170 10.59 -10.64 25.63
C ASP A 170 10.10 -9.44 24.80
N ARG A 171 10.47 -8.21 25.21
CA ARG A 171 10.18 -7.00 24.43
C ARG A 171 10.89 -7.03 23.08
N LEU A 172 12.16 -7.48 23.06
CA LEU A 172 12.93 -7.63 21.83
C LEU A 172 12.31 -8.68 20.90
N TRP A 173 11.81 -9.81 21.41
CA TRP A 173 11.17 -10.83 20.57
C TRP A 173 9.78 -10.40 20.07
N ALA A 174 9.02 -9.61 20.84
CA ALA A 174 7.83 -8.93 20.33
C ALA A 174 8.19 -7.97 19.19
N GLY A 175 9.26 -7.19 19.36
CA GLY A 175 9.82 -6.34 18.32
C GLY A 175 10.31 -7.09 17.09
N ALA A 176 10.94 -8.25 17.27
CA ALA A 176 11.37 -9.14 16.18
C ALA A 176 10.17 -9.62 15.36
N ARG A 177 9.05 -9.98 16.01
CA ARG A 177 7.79 -10.31 15.34
C ARG A 177 7.25 -9.12 14.54
N GLN A 178 7.31 -7.90 15.07
CA GLN A 178 6.94 -6.71 14.30
C GLN A 178 7.88 -6.42 13.14
N ALA A 179 9.19 -6.62 13.30
CA ALA A 179 10.14 -6.48 12.20
C ALA A 179 9.88 -7.51 11.08
N LEU A 180 9.48 -8.74 11.42
CA LEU A 180 8.98 -9.72 10.46
C LEU A 180 7.73 -9.22 9.72
N ARG A 181 6.77 -8.63 10.44
CA ARG A 181 5.59 -7.99 9.85
C ARG A 181 5.96 -6.90 8.84
N GLN A 182 6.88 -6.00 9.18
CA GLN A 182 7.36 -4.97 8.26
C GLN A 182 8.04 -5.55 7.01
N THR A 183 8.81 -6.63 7.18
CA THR A 183 9.43 -7.34 6.05
C THR A 183 8.37 -7.89 5.09
N THR A 184 7.25 -8.40 5.61
CA THR A 184 6.14 -8.86 4.76
C THR A 184 5.46 -7.73 4.00
N TYR A 185 5.32 -6.55 4.62
CA TYR A 185 4.81 -5.36 3.96
C TYR A 185 5.68 -4.98 2.74
N TRP A 186 7.01 -4.92 2.90
CA TRP A 186 7.93 -4.63 1.78
C TRP A 186 7.86 -5.67 0.68
N LYS A 187 7.79 -6.97 1.05
CA LYS A 187 7.57 -8.03 0.09
C LYS A 187 6.31 -7.80 -0.74
N MET A 188 5.22 -7.39 -0.09
CA MET A 188 3.95 -7.08 -0.76
C MET A 188 4.05 -5.82 -1.63
N LYS A 189 4.79 -4.79 -1.19
CA LYS A 189 5.08 -3.59 -1.99
C LYS A 189 5.83 -3.96 -3.27
N LYS A 190 6.93 -4.72 -3.17
CA LYS A 190 7.71 -5.19 -4.33
C LYS A 190 6.85 -6.01 -5.29
N ARG A 191 6.04 -6.93 -4.75
CA ARG A 191 5.11 -7.74 -5.53
C ARG A 191 4.09 -6.94 -6.30
N ALA A 192 3.48 -5.91 -5.70
CA ALA A 192 2.55 -5.05 -6.41
C ALA A 192 3.21 -4.44 -7.66
N GLY A 193 4.47 -4.03 -7.57
CA GLY A 193 5.26 -3.59 -8.72
C GLY A 193 5.41 -4.67 -9.79
N VAL A 194 5.81 -5.89 -9.40
CA VAL A 194 6.02 -7.03 -10.34
C VAL A 194 4.71 -7.48 -10.99
N VAL A 195 3.66 -7.68 -10.20
CA VAL A 195 2.33 -8.07 -10.69
C VAL A 195 1.80 -7.01 -11.64
N GLY A 196 2.01 -5.73 -11.33
CA GLY A 196 1.68 -4.63 -12.24
C GLY A 196 2.45 -4.73 -13.56
N SER A 197 3.78 -4.67 -13.48
CA SER A 197 4.67 -4.52 -14.64
C SER A 197 4.75 -5.73 -15.56
N THR A 198 4.41 -6.92 -15.07
CA THR A 198 4.47 -8.17 -15.85
C THR A 198 3.13 -8.87 -16.00
N GLY A 199 2.27 -8.84 -14.98
CA GLY A 199 0.98 -9.51 -14.98
C GLY A 199 -0.12 -8.67 -15.62
N LEU A 200 -0.46 -7.55 -14.97
CA LEU A 200 -1.55 -6.67 -15.41
C LEU A 200 -1.20 -5.97 -16.72
N SER A 201 0.04 -5.51 -16.92
CA SER A 201 0.50 -4.96 -18.19
C SER A 201 0.25 -5.92 -19.36
N SER A 202 0.68 -7.19 -19.23
CA SER A 202 0.48 -8.23 -20.24
C SER A 202 -1.00 -8.48 -20.53
N LEU A 203 -1.87 -8.40 -19.52
CA LEU A 203 -3.32 -8.53 -19.73
C LEU A 203 -3.86 -7.32 -20.51
N VAL A 204 -3.48 -6.10 -20.14
CA VAL A 204 -3.87 -4.87 -20.82
C VAL A 204 -3.43 -4.89 -22.28
N GLU A 205 -2.21 -5.33 -22.58
CA GLU A 205 -1.73 -5.45 -23.96
C GLU A 205 -2.54 -6.46 -24.78
N ARG A 206 -2.89 -7.62 -24.20
CA ARG A 206 -3.74 -8.62 -24.87
C ARG A 206 -5.12 -8.05 -25.17
N LEU A 207 -5.72 -7.34 -24.21
CA LEU A 207 -7.01 -6.68 -24.39
C LEU A 207 -6.93 -5.61 -25.49
N ALA A 208 -5.91 -4.75 -25.47
CA ALA A 208 -5.72 -3.71 -26.47
C ALA A 208 -5.55 -4.27 -27.89
N ARG A 209 -4.88 -5.41 -28.05
CA ARG A 209 -4.74 -6.08 -29.35
C ARG A 209 -6.02 -6.79 -29.80
N ALA A 210 -6.77 -7.38 -28.87
CA ALA A 210 -8.00 -8.10 -29.17
C ALA A 210 -9.21 -7.17 -29.42
N ALA A 211 -9.25 -6.03 -28.73
CA ALA A 211 -10.31 -5.03 -28.80
C ALA A 211 -9.69 -3.61 -28.80
N PRO A 212 -9.21 -3.11 -29.95
CA PRO A 212 -8.51 -1.82 -30.03
C PRO A 212 -9.33 -0.60 -29.58
N ASP A 213 -10.65 -0.69 -29.66
CA ASP A 213 -11.58 0.36 -29.25
C ASP A 213 -11.89 0.34 -27.74
N LEU A 214 -11.44 -0.70 -27.01
CA LEU A 214 -11.68 -0.81 -25.56
C LEU A 214 -10.86 0.25 -24.81
N ARG A 215 -11.57 1.08 -24.04
CA ARG A 215 -10.99 2.06 -23.13
C ARG A 215 -10.77 1.42 -21.76
N ILE A 216 -9.54 1.41 -21.29
CA ILE A 216 -9.18 0.83 -19.99
C ILE A 216 -8.92 1.97 -19.01
N HIS A 217 -9.62 1.93 -17.87
CA HIS A 217 -9.47 2.89 -16.78
C HIS A 217 -9.00 2.12 -15.55
N LEU A 218 -7.87 2.52 -14.96
CA LEU A 218 -7.26 1.80 -13.85
C LEU A 218 -7.48 2.55 -12.55
N VAL A 219 -7.96 1.86 -11.53
CA VAL A 219 -8.13 2.41 -10.18
C VAL A 219 -7.37 1.50 -9.22
N GLY A 220 -6.56 2.10 -8.36
CA GLY A 220 -5.79 1.36 -7.37
C GLY A 220 -5.81 2.05 -6.02
N HIS A 221 -6.07 1.27 -4.97
CA HIS A 221 -5.95 1.70 -3.57
C HIS A 221 -4.66 1.17 -2.94
N SER A 222 -3.95 1.96 -2.14
CA SER A 222 -2.79 1.49 -1.38
C SER A 222 -1.73 0.84 -2.29
N PHE A 223 -1.32 -0.42 -2.06
CA PHE A 223 -0.46 -1.15 -3.01
C PHE A 223 -1.13 -1.46 -4.35
N GLY A 224 -2.45 -1.48 -4.44
CA GLY A 224 -3.16 -1.49 -5.72
C GLY A 224 -2.85 -0.25 -6.56
N ALA A 225 -2.64 0.91 -5.93
CA ALA A 225 -2.21 2.14 -6.60
C ALA A 225 -0.82 1.97 -7.23
N ARG A 226 0.10 1.35 -6.47
CA ARG A 226 1.42 0.94 -6.99
C ARG A 226 1.27 -0.03 -8.15
N LEU A 227 0.45 -1.07 -8.00
CA LEU A 227 0.24 -2.11 -9.02
C LEU A 227 -0.24 -1.51 -10.34
N VAL A 228 -1.30 -0.68 -10.32
CA VAL A 228 -1.81 -0.07 -11.55
C VAL A 228 -0.82 0.91 -12.18
N SER A 229 -0.02 1.61 -11.36
CA SER A 229 1.02 2.50 -11.87
C SER A 229 2.14 1.71 -12.58
N TYR A 230 2.58 0.60 -12.01
CA TYR A 230 3.55 -0.28 -12.67
C TYR A 230 2.96 -1.05 -13.86
N ALA A 231 1.64 -1.28 -13.90
CA ALA A 231 0.97 -1.83 -15.08
C ALA A 231 1.09 -0.91 -16.30
N VAL A 232 0.90 0.40 -16.11
CA VAL A 232 1.13 1.39 -17.17
C VAL A 232 2.62 1.49 -17.53
N TRP A 233 3.51 1.48 -16.53
CA TRP A 233 4.94 1.48 -16.76
C TRP A 233 5.40 0.28 -17.60
N GLY A 234 4.84 -0.91 -17.35
CA GLY A 234 5.21 -2.16 -18.02
C GLY A 234 4.65 -2.35 -19.43
N LEU A 235 3.76 -1.49 -19.93
CA LEU A 235 3.25 -1.62 -21.30
C LEU A 235 4.38 -1.47 -22.32
N SER A 236 4.29 -2.13 -23.47
CA SER A 236 5.23 -1.99 -24.57
C SER A 236 5.03 -0.67 -25.34
N ASP A 237 6.11 -0.11 -25.88
CA ASP A 237 6.06 1.17 -26.60
C ASP A 237 5.20 1.12 -27.88
N ASP A 238 5.09 -0.04 -28.54
CA ASP A 238 4.20 -0.21 -29.70
C ASP A 238 2.72 -0.10 -29.32
N VAL A 239 2.35 -0.49 -28.09
CA VAL A 239 0.98 -0.36 -27.59
C VAL A 239 0.67 1.09 -27.21
N VAL A 240 1.65 1.82 -26.66
CA VAL A 240 1.44 3.20 -26.20
C VAL A 240 1.52 4.23 -27.35
N SER A 241 2.35 3.99 -28.37
CA SER A 241 2.64 4.98 -29.43
C SER A 241 1.54 5.22 -30.46
N GLY A 242 0.59 4.28 -30.63
CA GLY A 242 -0.54 4.45 -31.56
C GLY A 242 -1.70 5.24 -30.95
N ALA A 243 -2.17 4.77 -29.80
CA ALA A 243 -3.10 5.43 -28.88
C ALA A 243 -3.13 4.56 -27.61
N SER A 244 -2.70 5.09 -26.47
CA SER A 244 -2.63 4.27 -25.25
C SER A 244 -4.01 3.66 -24.94
N PRO A 245 -4.11 2.34 -24.65
CA PRO A 245 -5.37 1.74 -24.25
C PRO A 245 -5.82 2.22 -22.87
N VAL A 246 -4.88 2.71 -22.05
CA VAL A 246 -5.17 3.24 -20.72
C VAL A 246 -5.55 4.70 -20.83
N LYS A 247 -6.82 5.00 -20.51
CA LYS A 247 -7.44 6.31 -20.67
C LYS A 247 -7.49 7.13 -19.39
N SER A 248 -7.35 6.51 -18.23
CA SER A 248 -7.11 7.22 -16.98
C SER A 248 -6.53 6.28 -15.92
N VAL A 249 -5.84 6.86 -14.95
CA VAL A 249 -5.37 6.17 -13.75
C VAL A 249 -5.78 6.98 -12.53
N THR A 250 -6.45 6.37 -11.56
CA THR A 250 -6.76 6.99 -10.25
C THR A 250 -6.11 6.21 -9.12
N LEU A 251 -5.36 6.92 -8.29
CA LEU A 251 -4.59 6.41 -7.16
C LEU A 251 -5.24 6.86 -5.86
N LEU A 252 -5.92 5.94 -5.18
CA LEU A 252 -6.56 6.18 -3.90
C LEU A 252 -5.59 5.83 -2.78
N GLN A 253 -5.17 6.80 -1.97
CA GLN A 253 -4.33 6.58 -0.77
C GLN A 253 -3.11 5.70 -1.11
N GLY A 254 -2.36 6.08 -2.14
CA GLY A 254 -1.31 5.23 -2.69
C GLY A 254 -0.18 4.95 -1.70
N ALA A 255 0.21 3.67 -1.58
CA ALA A 255 1.25 3.21 -0.65
C ALA A 255 2.59 3.00 -1.37
N PHE A 256 3.17 4.09 -1.88
CA PHE A 256 4.50 4.14 -2.48
C PHE A 256 5.04 5.58 -2.49
N SER A 257 6.30 5.78 -2.84
CA SER A 257 6.96 7.08 -2.69
C SER A 257 6.20 8.21 -3.40
N HIS A 258 5.98 9.33 -2.70
CA HIS A 258 5.43 10.54 -3.30
C HIS A 258 6.30 11.16 -4.41
N PHE A 259 7.59 10.80 -4.49
CA PHE A 259 8.50 11.23 -5.55
C PHE A 259 8.53 10.26 -6.74
N ALA A 260 7.68 9.23 -6.78
CA ALA A 260 7.74 8.20 -7.80
C ALA A 260 7.68 8.76 -9.23
N PHE A 261 6.98 9.89 -9.45
CA PHE A 261 6.84 10.53 -10.76
C PHE A 261 7.82 11.69 -10.99
N ALA A 262 8.66 12.04 -10.01
CA ALA A 262 9.52 13.21 -10.06
C ALA A 262 10.68 13.01 -11.08
N PRO A 263 10.93 13.95 -12.01
CA PRO A 263 12.05 13.87 -12.94
C PRO A 263 13.40 14.16 -12.29
N SER A 264 13.41 14.72 -11.08
CA SER A 264 14.61 14.96 -10.27
C SER A 264 14.25 14.93 -8.80
N LEU A 265 15.03 14.22 -7.98
CA LEU A 265 14.78 14.12 -6.54
C LEU A 265 15.41 15.28 -5.75
N PRO A 266 14.70 15.89 -4.80
CA PRO A 266 15.23 17.03 -4.02
C PRO A 266 16.55 16.72 -3.29
N HIS A 267 16.66 15.51 -2.74
CA HIS A 267 17.84 15.05 -2.01
C HIS A 267 18.92 14.40 -2.90
N ALA A 268 18.62 14.14 -4.17
CA ALA A 268 19.53 13.51 -5.11
C ALA A 268 19.22 13.97 -6.56
N PRO A 269 19.59 15.20 -6.95
CA PRO A 269 19.09 15.81 -8.19
C PRO A 269 19.45 15.08 -9.49
N ARG A 270 20.45 14.19 -9.44
CA ARG A 270 20.86 13.32 -10.56
C ARG A 270 20.05 12.02 -10.67
N ARG A 271 19.18 11.73 -9.70
CA ARG A 271 18.25 10.60 -9.68
C ARG A 271 16.84 11.13 -9.95
N HIS A 272 15.98 10.25 -10.47
CA HIS A 272 14.55 10.48 -10.68
C HIS A 272 13.74 9.41 -9.95
N GLY A 273 12.43 9.61 -9.87
CA GLY A 273 11.49 8.60 -9.41
C GLY A 273 11.42 7.40 -10.35
N ALA A 274 10.99 6.25 -9.82
CA ALA A 274 10.92 4.99 -10.57
C ALA A 274 9.89 5.01 -11.72
N LEU A 275 8.89 5.89 -11.63
CA LEU A 275 7.76 6.01 -12.54
C LEU A 275 7.79 7.34 -13.32
N VAL A 276 8.97 7.98 -13.43
CA VAL A 276 9.13 9.21 -14.20
C VAL A 276 8.57 9.05 -15.62
N GLY A 277 7.67 9.95 -16.02
CA GLY A 277 7.09 9.97 -17.36
C GLY A 277 5.95 8.97 -17.60
N VAL A 278 5.56 8.14 -16.62
CA VAL A 278 4.43 7.20 -16.75
C VAL A 278 3.12 7.90 -17.11
N GLN A 279 2.89 9.12 -16.60
CA GLN A 279 1.72 9.92 -16.94
C GLN A 279 1.59 10.20 -18.45
N LYS A 280 2.72 10.25 -19.18
CA LYS A 280 2.73 10.46 -20.63
C LYS A 280 2.35 9.21 -21.42
N ARG A 281 2.26 8.05 -20.75
CA ARG A 281 1.81 6.78 -21.33
C ARG A 281 0.31 6.55 -21.14
N ILE A 282 -0.39 7.49 -20.52
CA ILE A 282 -1.85 7.48 -20.31
C ILE A 282 -2.46 8.45 -21.33
N ASP A 283 -3.49 7.99 -22.05
CA ASP A 283 -4.28 8.85 -22.96
C ASP A 283 -5.40 9.55 -22.17
N GLY A 284 -4.99 10.29 -21.13
CA GLY A 284 -5.84 10.96 -20.16
C GLY A 284 -5.09 11.27 -18.86
N PRO A 285 -5.79 11.56 -17.75
CA PRO A 285 -5.16 12.04 -16.53
C PRO A 285 -4.62 10.91 -15.64
N LEU A 286 -3.62 11.25 -14.83
CA LEU A 286 -3.26 10.53 -13.61
C LEU A 286 -3.76 11.33 -12.41
N VAL A 287 -4.68 10.75 -11.64
CA VAL A 287 -5.31 11.39 -10.48
C VAL A 287 -4.82 10.71 -9.21
N VAL A 288 -4.44 11.48 -8.21
CA VAL A 288 -3.95 11.03 -6.90
C VAL A 288 -4.81 11.68 -5.84
N THR A 289 -5.45 10.92 -4.98
CA THR A 289 -6.11 11.46 -3.79
C THR A 289 -5.17 11.31 -2.59
N HIS A 290 -5.10 12.32 -1.74
CA HIS A 290 -4.25 12.26 -0.56
C HIS A 290 -4.94 12.85 0.69
N SER A 291 -4.52 12.38 1.86
CA SER A 291 -4.95 12.93 3.15
C SER A 291 -3.83 12.77 4.18
N VAL A 292 -3.51 13.85 4.91
CA VAL A 292 -2.54 13.81 6.00
C VAL A 292 -3.02 12.94 7.18
N ARG A 293 -4.31 12.55 7.17
CA ARG A 293 -4.89 11.61 8.15
C ARG A 293 -4.67 10.16 7.75
N ASP A 294 -4.14 9.88 6.55
CA ASP A 294 -3.62 8.58 6.19
C ASP A 294 -2.30 8.34 6.93
N LEU A 295 -2.41 7.66 8.07
CA LEU A 295 -1.30 7.35 8.96
C LEU A 295 -0.60 6.05 8.57
N ALA A 296 -1.30 5.12 7.90
CA ALA A 296 -0.70 3.84 7.49
C ALA A 296 0.46 4.05 6.52
N VAL A 297 0.39 5.07 5.66
CA VAL A 297 1.51 5.42 4.77
C VAL A 297 2.31 6.63 5.26
N GLY A 298 1.72 7.51 6.08
CA GLY A 298 2.39 8.66 6.68
C GLY A 298 3.38 8.30 7.80
N ASN A 299 3.11 7.23 8.56
CA ASN A 299 3.91 6.81 9.71
C ASN A 299 4.84 5.62 9.44
N LEU A 300 4.84 5.04 8.23
CA LEU A 300 5.52 3.75 8.00
C LEU A 300 7.01 3.86 7.64
N TYR A 301 7.45 5.05 7.28
CA TYR A 301 8.83 5.35 6.91
C TYR A 301 9.76 5.97 7.97
N PRO A 302 9.29 6.58 9.07
CA PRO A 302 10.18 7.28 9.98
C PRO A 302 10.95 6.36 10.94
N ALA A 303 10.38 5.23 11.36
CA ALA A 303 10.94 4.45 12.46
C ALA A 303 12.37 3.94 12.17
N ALA A 304 12.65 3.50 10.93
CA ALA A 304 13.97 3.00 10.55
C ALA A 304 15.01 4.10 10.24
N SER A 305 14.61 5.34 9.93
CA SER A 305 15.52 6.43 9.55
C SER A 305 15.73 7.50 10.63
N ILE A 306 14.86 7.57 11.65
CA ILE A 306 14.88 8.65 12.65
C ILE A 306 15.91 8.44 13.78
N LEU A 307 16.26 7.20 14.15
CA LEU A 307 16.96 6.97 15.42
C LEU A 307 18.47 6.72 15.31
N GLY A 308 19.12 7.43 14.38
CA GLY A 308 20.58 7.64 14.39
C GLY A 308 21.02 9.03 14.88
N ARG A 309 20.09 9.97 15.09
CA ARG A 309 20.42 11.38 15.40
C ARG A 309 19.37 12.01 16.32
N ASP A 310 19.79 12.43 17.52
CA ASP A 310 18.98 13.09 18.57
C ASP A 310 18.45 14.50 18.23
N ASP A 311 18.39 14.88 16.95
CA ASP A 311 17.98 16.23 16.55
C ASP A 311 16.57 16.22 15.94
N ALA A 312 15.60 16.72 16.71
CA ALA A 312 14.23 16.99 16.24
C ALA A 312 14.18 17.88 14.97
N ALA A 313 15.21 18.71 14.76
CA ALA A 313 15.36 19.55 13.56
C ALA A 313 15.68 18.77 12.27
N GLY A 314 16.05 17.49 12.36
CA GLY A 314 16.35 16.62 11.21
C GLY A 314 15.21 15.68 10.82
N LEU A 315 14.10 15.66 11.57
CA LEU A 315 12.99 14.72 11.37
C LEU A 315 12.13 15.11 10.18
N ASP A 316 11.71 16.38 10.08
CA ASP A 316 10.84 16.82 8.97
C ASP A 316 11.46 16.57 7.58
N PRO A 317 12.77 16.84 7.35
CA PRO A 317 13.40 16.51 6.07
C PRO A 317 13.51 15.00 5.79
N LEU A 318 13.60 14.15 6.83
CA LEU A 318 13.65 12.69 6.68
C LEU A 318 12.26 12.10 6.44
N LEU A 319 11.26 12.57 7.19
CA LEU A 319 9.84 12.27 7.00
C LEU A 319 9.41 12.63 5.58
N TYR A 320 9.78 13.84 5.15
CA TYR A 320 9.52 14.28 3.78
C TYR A 320 10.30 13.46 2.76
N ARG A 321 11.56 13.10 3.00
CA ARG A 321 12.33 12.27 2.06
C ARG A 321 11.67 10.92 1.76
N TRP A 322 11.01 10.35 2.76
CA TRP A 322 10.40 9.03 2.71
C TRP A 322 8.87 9.09 2.67
N GLY A 323 8.30 10.23 2.29
CA GLY A 323 6.86 10.42 2.24
C GLY A 323 6.19 9.51 1.23
N ALA A 324 4.94 9.16 1.53
CA ALA A 324 4.11 8.32 0.68
C ALA A 324 3.02 9.13 -0.01
N ILE A 325 2.77 8.80 -1.28
CA ILE A 325 1.89 9.54 -2.17
C ILE A 325 0.45 9.66 -1.65
N GLY A 326 -0.02 8.72 -0.83
CA GLY A 326 -1.35 8.77 -0.19
C GLY A 326 -1.47 9.79 0.94
N HIS A 327 -0.35 10.23 1.53
CA HIS A 327 -0.34 11.20 2.62
C HIS A 327 -0.36 12.64 2.11
N ASP A 328 0.52 12.97 1.16
CA ASP A 328 0.75 14.35 0.69
C ASP A 328 0.72 14.50 -0.84
N GLY A 329 0.24 13.49 -1.57
CA GLY A 329 0.09 13.53 -3.02
C GLY A 329 1.40 13.29 -3.78
N ALA A 330 1.38 13.38 -5.11
CA ALA A 330 2.61 13.34 -5.91
C ALA A 330 3.43 14.62 -5.69
N GLN A 331 4.75 14.49 -5.57
CA GLN A 331 5.64 15.60 -5.27
C GLN A 331 6.70 15.78 -6.34
N HIS A 332 7.02 17.04 -6.68
CA HIS A 332 8.05 17.42 -7.67
C HIS A 332 7.84 16.81 -9.06
N SER A 333 6.61 16.54 -9.46
CA SER A 333 6.24 15.88 -10.73
C SER A 333 5.58 16.83 -11.74
N GLY A 334 5.39 18.10 -11.37
CA GLY A 334 4.60 19.06 -12.15
C GLY A 334 3.09 18.89 -11.95
N GLU A 335 2.72 18.33 -10.79
CA GLU A 335 1.35 18.09 -10.34
C GLU A 335 0.51 19.37 -10.26
N VAL A 336 -0.78 19.23 -10.51
CA VAL A 336 -1.79 20.27 -10.28
C VAL A 336 -2.55 19.93 -9.02
N ALA A 337 -2.48 20.79 -8.01
CA ALA A 337 -3.25 20.64 -6.78
C ALA A 337 -4.70 21.12 -6.98
N MET A 338 -5.66 20.32 -6.51
CA MET A 338 -7.10 20.59 -6.58
C MET A 338 -7.78 20.09 -5.32
N ALA A 339 -8.91 20.70 -4.95
CA ALA A 339 -9.78 20.11 -3.95
C ALA A 339 -10.56 18.93 -4.54
N VAL A 340 -10.93 17.95 -3.72
CA VAL A 340 -11.99 17.02 -4.08
C VAL A 340 -13.30 17.79 -4.29
N LEU A 341 -13.98 17.53 -5.41
CA LEU A 341 -15.22 18.17 -5.81
C LEU A 341 -16.43 17.27 -5.52
N SER A 342 -17.58 17.91 -5.29
CA SER A 342 -18.86 17.21 -5.17
C SER A 342 -19.23 16.47 -6.46
N PRO A 343 -19.99 15.36 -6.36
CA PRO A 343 -20.48 14.64 -7.53
C PRO A 343 -21.22 15.55 -8.53
N GLY A 344 -20.98 15.35 -9.82
CA GLY A 344 -21.55 16.16 -10.91
C GLY A 344 -20.74 17.40 -11.30
N VAL A 345 -19.70 17.78 -10.54
CA VAL A 345 -18.85 18.93 -10.87
C VAL A 345 -17.61 18.45 -11.63
N SER A 346 -17.45 18.86 -12.89
CA SER A 346 -16.29 18.45 -13.68
C SER A 346 -14.97 19.04 -13.13
N TYR A 347 -13.92 18.21 -13.10
CA TYR A 347 -12.58 18.65 -12.73
C TYR A 347 -11.85 19.32 -13.91
N GLY A 348 -12.27 19.05 -15.15
CA GLY A 348 -11.59 19.57 -16.34
C GLY A 348 -10.21 18.95 -16.55
N PHE A 349 -10.04 17.67 -16.20
CA PHE A 349 -8.78 16.96 -16.31
C PHE A 349 -8.22 16.95 -17.74
N GLU A 350 -6.91 17.15 -17.84
CA GLU A 350 -6.16 17.13 -19.09
C GLU A 350 -5.27 15.88 -19.20
N ALA A 351 -5.12 15.36 -20.42
CA ALA A 351 -4.25 14.23 -20.71
C ALA A 351 -2.77 14.53 -20.41
N GLY A 352 -2.04 13.53 -19.90
CA GLY A 352 -0.61 13.63 -19.64
C GLY A 352 -0.23 14.45 -18.40
N ARG A 353 -1.21 14.86 -17.59
CA ARG A 353 -1.00 15.58 -16.33
C ARG A 353 -1.27 14.71 -15.10
N ILE A 354 -0.63 15.10 -14.00
CA ILE A 354 -0.82 14.53 -12.67
C ILE A 354 -1.64 15.53 -11.85
N TYR A 355 -2.70 15.06 -11.21
CA TYR A 355 -3.57 15.86 -10.35
C TYR A 355 -3.54 15.32 -8.92
N ASN A 356 -3.23 16.18 -7.95
CA ASN A 356 -3.37 15.87 -6.53
C ASN A 356 -4.70 16.42 -6.04
N LEU A 357 -5.61 15.53 -5.68
CA LEU A 357 -6.88 15.87 -5.04
C LEU A 357 -6.70 15.84 -3.52
N ASP A 358 -6.78 17.04 -2.92
CA ASP A 358 -6.79 17.21 -1.48
C ASP A 358 -8.09 16.67 -0.90
N ALA A 359 -7.97 15.60 -0.12
CA ALA A 359 -9.07 14.91 0.54
C ALA A 359 -8.97 15.01 2.08
N ASN A 360 -8.23 15.98 2.62
CA ASN A 360 -8.00 16.16 4.07
C ASN A 360 -9.28 16.37 4.89
N GLU A 361 -10.36 16.83 4.26
CA GLU A 361 -11.67 17.02 4.88
C GLU A 361 -12.63 15.84 4.67
N LEU A 362 -12.32 14.95 3.72
CA LEU A 362 -13.18 13.82 3.34
C LEU A 362 -12.67 12.49 3.90
N ILE A 363 -11.38 12.22 3.75
CA ILE A 363 -10.70 10.99 4.16
C ILE A 363 -10.15 11.21 5.56
N ILE A 364 -11.01 10.94 6.55
CA ILE A 364 -10.83 11.34 7.94
C ILE A 364 -11.15 10.25 8.96
N ALA A 365 -11.93 9.24 8.57
CA ALA A 365 -12.43 8.21 9.47
C ALA A 365 -11.41 7.07 9.61
N GLY A 366 -11.20 6.61 10.84
CA GLY A 366 -10.27 5.53 11.13
C GLY A 366 -9.58 5.75 12.47
N GLY A 367 -8.73 4.79 12.85
CA GLY A 367 -7.99 4.83 14.10
C GLY A 367 -6.53 4.41 13.90
N PRO A 368 -5.63 4.70 14.85
CA PRO A 368 -4.28 4.16 14.84
C PRO A 368 -4.30 2.62 14.75
N PRO A 369 -3.29 2.00 14.10
CA PRO A 369 -2.13 2.65 13.49
C PRO A 369 -2.40 3.22 12.09
N SER A 370 -3.44 2.76 11.41
CA SER A 370 -3.67 3.03 9.99
C SER A 370 -4.27 4.41 9.68
N GLY A 371 -4.91 5.06 10.66
CA GLY A 371 -5.63 6.32 10.44
C GLY A 371 -6.70 6.17 9.36
N ALA A 372 -6.82 7.16 8.49
CA ALA A 372 -7.83 7.22 7.43
C ALA A 372 -7.50 6.46 6.14
N HIS A 373 -6.51 5.54 6.16
CA HIS A 373 -6.03 4.85 4.96
C HIS A 373 -7.12 4.09 4.17
N SER A 374 -8.10 3.52 4.88
CA SER A 374 -9.21 2.75 4.28
C SER A 374 -10.49 3.57 4.11
N ASP A 375 -10.47 4.86 4.44
CA ASP A 375 -11.63 5.76 4.33
C ASP A 375 -11.81 6.28 2.91
N ILE A 376 -11.98 5.35 1.97
CA ILE A 376 -12.01 5.64 0.52
C ILE A 376 -13.40 5.47 -0.10
N PHE A 377 -14.39 5.13 0.72
CA PHE A 377 -15.75 4.78 0.29
C PHE A 377 -16.64 6.01 0.34
N HIS A 378 -16.38 6.94 -0.59
CA HIS A 378 -17.06 8.23 -0.68
C HIS A 378 -17.56 8.48 -2.11
N PRO A 379 -18.78 9.03 -2.28
CA PRO A 379 -19.29 9.37 -3.61
C PRO A 379 -18.43 10.41 -4.34
N GLU A 380 -17.75 11.31 -3.63
CA GLU A 380 -16.83 12.29 -4.19
C GLU A 380 -15.59 11.62 -4.83
N LEU A 381 -15.06 10.57 -4.20
CA LEU A 381 -13.93 9.81 -4.76
C LEU A 381 -14.37 8.97 -5.94
N ALA A 382 -15.55 8.34 -5.86
CA ALA A 382 -16.17 7.67 -6.99
C ALA A 382 -16.40 8.62 -8.18
N TRP A 383 -16.82 9.86 -7.91
CA TRP A 383 -16.97 10.88 -8.94
C TRP A 383 -15.65 11.25 -9.61
N SER A 384 -14.56 11.38 -8.84
CA SER A 384 -13.24 11.66 -9.42
C SER A 384 -12.80 10.59 -10.43
N VAL A 385 -13.11 9.31 -10.17
CA VAL A 385 -12.87 8.20 -11.10
C VAL A 385 -13.71 8.33 -12.37
N LEU A 386 -15.00 8.65 -12.24
CA LEU A 386 -15.92 8.79 -13.37
C LEU A 386 -15.56 9.99 -14.26
N ASP A 387 -15.27 11.16 -13.68
CA ASP A 387 -14.87 12.35 -14.44
C ASP A 387 -13.51 12.13 -15.12
N ALA A 388 -12.54 11.52 -14.43
CA ALA A 388 -11.26 11.12 -15.04
C ALA A 388 -11.42 10.13 -16.20
N ALA A 389 -12.43 9.26 -16.14
CA ALA A 389 -12.75 8.34 -17.22
C ALA A 389 -13.47 9.00 -18.41
N GLY A 390 -13.90 10.26 -18.26
CA GLY A 390 -14.76 10.95 -19.23
C GLY A 390 -16.19 10.41 -19.24
N LEU A 391 -16.63 9.86 -18.10
CA LEU A 391 -17.97 9.28 -17.90
C LEU A 391 -18.85 10.16 -17.01
N GLY A 392 -18.31 11.25 -16.46
CA GLY A 392 -19.08 12.28 -15.76
C GLY A 392 -19.89 13.11 -16.77
N THR A 393 -21.21 13.15 -16.61
CA THR A 393 -22.13 14.01 -17.39
C THR A 393 -22.49 15.29 -16.65
#